data_AF-A0A2H0ACN4-F1
#
_entry.id   AF-A0A2H0ACN4-F1
#
_cell.length_a   1.000
_cell.length_b   1.000
_cell.length_c   1.000
_cell.angle_alpha   90.00
_cell.angle_beta   90.00
_cell.angle_gamma   90.00
#
_symmetry.space_group_name_H-M   'P 1'
#
loop_
_entity.id
_entity.type
_entity.pdbx_description
1 polymer ?
#
loop_
_entity_poly.entity_id
_entity_poly.type
_entity_poly.pdbx_seq_one_letter_code
_entity_poly.pdbx_strand_id
1 'polypeptide(L)'
;MKDIELLYNSLRKIQEPKGYFFNRDQQLAMDLLAALYANRRRYGYMSCPCRLAAGDREADRDIFCPCAYREADVAEYGSCYCGLYVSRAWNNDAMAHEYVPERRPVAKMGL
;
A
#
# COMPACT_ATOMS: atom_id res chain seq x y z
N MET A 1 -18.03 1.69 7.40
CA MET A 1 -17.65 2.94 6.71
C MET A 1 -16.86 3.89 7.61
N LYS A 2 -17.37 4.31 8.76
CA LYS A 2 -16.66 5.24 9.68
C LYS A 2 -15.21 4.85 10.00
N ASP A 3 -14.94 3.58 10.26
CA ASP A 3 -13.56 3.12 10.58
C ASP A 3 -12.58 3.29 9.41
N ILE A 4 -13.06 3.12 8.17
CA ILE A 4 -12.23 3.24 6.97
C ILE A 4 -11.95 4.72 6.68
N GLU A 5 -12.94 5.60 6.88
CA GLU A 5 -12.75 7.05 6.77
C GLU A 5 -11.76 7.58 7.83
N LEU A 6 -11.81 7.04 9.06
CA LEU A 6 -10.84 7.37 10.10
C LEU A 6 -9.44 6.87 9.74
N LEU A 7 -9.34 5.66 9.17
CA LEU A 7 -8.08 5.11 8.68
C LEU A 7 -7.51 5.95 7.53
N TYR A 8 -8.34 6.30 6.54
CA TYR A 8 -7.99 7.20 5.44
C TYR A 8 -7.41 8.51 5.97
N ASN A 9 -8.15 9.20 6.85
CA ASN A 9 -7.72 10.50 7.36
C ASN A 9 -6.43 10.40 8.19
N SER A 10 -6.30 9.36 9.01
CA SER A 10 -5.09 9.12 9.82
C SER A 10 -3.88 8.87 8.93
N LEU A 11 -3.98 7.94 7.98
CA LEU A 11 -2.89 7.60 7.08
C LEU A 11 -2.53 8.77 6.16
N ARG A 12 -3.51 9.50 5.63
CA ARG A 12 -3.27 10.69 4.81
C ARG A 12 -2.40 11.71 5.54
N LYS A 13 -2.77 12.07 6.79
CA LYS A 13 -2.01 13.01 7.63
C LYS A 13 -0.56 12.54 7.90
N ILE A 14 -0.32 11.23 7.96
CA ILE A 14 1.00 10.66 8.23
C ILE A 14 1.86 10.58 6.95
N GLN A 15 1.24 10.31 5.80
CA GLN A 15 1.95 9.94 4.58
C GLN A 15 2.15 11.10 3.61
N GLU A 16 1.20 12.05 3.52
CA GLU A 16 1.34 13.20 2.62
C GLU A 16 2.54 14.09 2.94
N PRO A 17 2.88 14.39 4.22
CA PRO A 17 4.11 15.13 4.53
C PRO A 17 5.40 14.42 4.11
N LYS A 18 5.33 13.11 3.90
CA LYS A 18 6.44 12.27 3.40
C LYS A 18 6.47 12.16 1.87
N GLY A 19 5.56 12.84 1.18
CA GLY A 19 5.48 12.82 -0.29
C GLY A 19 4.65 11.67 -0.88
N TYR A 20 3.93 10.91 -0.05
CA TYR A 20 3.09 9.80 -0.50
C TYR A 20 1.61 10.17 -0.42
N PHE A 21 0.94 10.18 -1.55
CA PHE A 21 -0.47 10.54 -1.68
C PHE A 21 -1.28 9.27 -1.93
N PHE A 22 -2.58 9.29 -1.61
CA PHE A 22 -3.45 8.22 -2.08
C PHE A 22 -3.70 8.34 -3.58
N ASN A 23 -3.98 7.21 -4.22
CA ASN A 23 -4.43 7.17 -5.61
C ASN A 23 -5.62 8.13 -5.83
N ARG A 24 -5.62 8.85 -6.95
CA ARG A 24 -6.74 9.68 -7.37
C ARG A 24 -8.02 8.87 -7.64
N ASP A 25 -7.89 7.60 -8.02
CA ASP A 25 -9.02 6.68 -8.05
C ASP A 25 -9.47 6.40 -6.61
N GLN A 26 -10.49 7.14 -6.18
CA GLN A 26 -11.02 7.07 -4.84
C GLN A 26 -11.64 5.69 -4.53
N GLN A 27 -12.23 5.03 -5.53
CA GLN A 27 -12.83 3.72 -5.33
C GLN A 27 -11.74 2.70 -5.01
N LEU A 28 -10.69 2.64 -5.85
CA LEU A 28 -9.52 1.79 -5.61
C LEU A 28 -8.88 2.07 -4.25
N ALA A 29 -8.63 3.33 -3.92
CA ALA A 29 -8.01 3.70 -2.65
C ALA A 29 -8.84 3.25 -1.44
N MET A 30 -10.16 3.44 -1.48
CA MET A 30 -11.06 3.06 -0.40
C MET A 30 -11.20 1.53 -0.27
N ASP A 31 -11.22 0.79 -1.38
CA ASP A 31 -11.25 -0.67 -1.37
C ASP A 31 -9.97 -1.27 -0.79
N LEU A 32 -8.80 -0.72 -1.15
CA LEU A 32 -7.52 -1.14 -0.58
C LEU A 32 -7.43 -0.81 0.92
N LEU A 33 -7.95 0.34 1.36
CA LEU A 33 -8.01 0.69 2.79
C LEU A 33 -8.96 -0.22 3.57
N ALA A 34 -10.10 -0.60 2.98
CA ALA A 34 -11.04 -1.54 3.56
C ALA A 34 -10.40 -2.94 3.72
N ALA A 35 -9.71 -3.43 2.69
CA ALA A 35 -8.96 -4.68 2.74
C ALA A 35 -7.80 -4.61 3.76
N LEU A 36 -7.09 -3.49 3.85
CA LEU A 36 -6.02 -3.28 4.83
C LEU A 36 -6.56 -3.31 6.27
N TYR A 37 -7.72 -2.69 6.50
CA TYR A 37 -8.40 -2.72 7.78
C TYR A 37 -8.87 -4.14 8.14
N ALA A 38 -9.40 -4.90 7.18
CA ALA A 38 -9.78 -6.30 7.36
C ALA A 38 -8.55 -7.16 7.74
N ASN A 39 -7.41 -6.97 7.06
CA ASN A 39 -6.16 -7.65 7.39
C ASN A 39 -5.68 -7.30 8.81
N ARG A 40 -5.79 -6.03 9.22
CA ARG A 40 -5.49 -5.64 10.60
C ARG A 40 -6.35 -6.38 11.61
N ARG A 41 -7.65 -6.53 11.35
CA ARG A 41 -8.55 -7.28 12.24
C ARG A 41 -8.23 -8.77 12.26
N ARG A 42 -7.83 -9.34 11.13
CA ARG A 42 -7.55 -10.78 10.98
C ARG A 42 -6.21 -11.18 11.59
N TYR A 43 -5.15 -10.42 11.33
CA TYR A 43 -3.77 -10.80 11.70
C TYR A 43 -3.20 -9.99 12.86
N GLY A 44 -3.87 -8.92 13.29
CA GLY A 44 -3.36 -7.99 14.31
C GLY A 44 -2.38 -6.95 13.78
N TYR A 45 -2.09 -6.95 12.47
CA TYR A 45 -1.23 -5.99 11.79
C TYR A 45 -1.74 -5.68 10.38
N MET A 46 -1.39 -4.50 9.86
CA MET A 46 -1.81 -4.04 8.54
C MET A 46 -1.01 -4.74 7.43
N SER A 47 -1.21 -6.04 7.20
CA SER A 47 -0.57 -6.75 6.07
C SER A 47 -1.05 -6.23 4.72
N CYS A 48 -0.18 -6.13 3.69
CA CYS A 48 -0.58 -5.59 2.37
C CYS A 48 -1.85 -6.30 1.88
N PRO A 49 -2.89 -5.57 1.47
CA PRO A 49 -4.10 -6.19 0.91
C PRO A 49 -3.83 -6.91 -0.42
N CYS A 50 -2.68 -6.64 -1.03
CA CYS A 50 -2.28 -7.05 -2.36
C CYS A 50 -1.36 -8.29 -2.40
N ARG A 51 -0.90 -8.76 -1.23
CA ARG A 51 0.03 -9.88 -1.10
C ARG A 51 -0.55 -10.90 -0.15
N LEU A 52 -0.24 -12.16 -0.40
CA LEU A 52 -0.63 -13.24 0.49
C LEU A 52 0.18 -13.14 1.79
N ALA A 53 -0.52 -12.92 2.90
CA ALA A 53 0.04 -12.93 4.23
C ALA A 53 0.28 -14.38 4.67
N ALA A 54 1.44 -14.65 5.28
CA ALA A 54 1.72 -15.94 5.93
C ALA A 54 0.92 -16.10 7.24
N GLY A 55 0.43 -15.00 7.82
CA GLY A 55 -0.20 -15.00 9.14
C GLY A 55 0.81 -15.12 10.29
N ASP A 56 2.11 -15.12 9.96
CA ASP A 56 3.21 -14.99 10.90
C ASP A 56 3.76 -13.56 10.85
N ARG A 57 3.81 -12.92 12.03
CA ARG A 57 4.16 -11.50 12.16
C ARG A 57 5.58 -11.21 11.69
N GLU A 58 6.53 -12.10 11.97
CA GLU A 58 7.94 -11.87 11.60
C GLU A 58 8.16 -12.14 10.12
N ALA A 59 7.53 -13.18 9.56
CA ALA A 59 7.60 -13.49 8.14
C ALA A 59 6.95 -12.42 7.26
N ASP A 60 5.87 -11.78 7.73
CA ASP A 60 5.12 -10.75 7.00
C ASP A 60 5.62 -9.32 7.24
N ARG A 61 6.66 -9.14 8.06
CA ARG A 61 7.12 -7.81 8.48
C ARG A 61 7.50 -6.91 7.29
N ASP A 62 7.99 -7.49 6.20
CA ASP A 62 8.33 -6.80 4.95
C ASP A 62 7.10 -6.23 4.22
N ILE A 63 5.92 -6.82 4.43
CA ILE A 63 4.67 -6.46 3.77
C ILE A 63 3.67 -5.71 4.68
N PHE A 64 4.09 -5.28 5.87
CA PHE A 64 3.26 -4.38 6.70
C PHE A 64 3.09 -3.04 6.02
N CYS A 65 1.86 -2.57 5.80
CA CYS A 65 1.58 -1.33 5.11
C CYS A 65 1.90 -0.09 5.98
N PRO A 66 2.68 0.88 5.48
CA PRO A 66 3.38 0.88 4.19
C PRO A 66 4.57 -0.09 4.15
N CYS A 67 4.60 -0.98 3.15
CA CYS A 67 5.58 -2.08 3.06
C CYS A 67 6.99 -1.58 2.73
N ALA A 68 7.99 -2.43 2.97
CA ALA A 68 9.41 -2.13 2.72
C ALA A 68 9.71 -1.75 1.26
N TYR A 69 8.83 -2.12 0.32
CA TYR A 69 8.99 -1.91 -1.12
C TYR A 69 8.43 -0.58 -1.61
N ARG A 70 7.51 0.05 -0.85
CA ARG A 70 6.74 1.22 -1.31
C ARG A 70 7.64 2.37 -1.77
N GLU A 71 8.71 2.65 -1.03
CA GLU A 71 9.60 3.76 -1.34
C GLU A 71 10.30 3.58 -2.69
N ALA A 72 10.90 2.42 -2.93
CA ALA A 72 11.52 2.10 -4.21
C ALA A 72 10.51 2.04 -5.35
N ASP A 73 9.31 1.49 -5.11
CA ASP A 73 8.24 1.44 -6.11
C ASP A 73 7.78 2.85 -6.53
N VAL A 74 7.52 3.73 -5.56
CA VAL A 74 7.07 5.10 -5.84
C VAL A 74 8.19 5.93 -6.47
N ALA A 75 9.45 5.71 -6.08
CA ALA A 75 10.58 6.41 -6.68
C ALA A 75 10.79 6.03 -8.16
N GLU A 76 10.63 4.75 -8.51
CA GLU A 76 10.86 4.26 -9.88
C GLU A 76 9.62 4.41 -10.78
N TYR A 77 8.44 4.06 -10.27
CA TYR A 77 7.20 3.96 -11.07
C TYR A 77 6.12 4.97 -10.68
N GLY A 78 6.36 5.79 -9.65
CA GLY A 78 5.38 6.78 -9.18
C GLY A 78 4.22 6.18 -8.38
N SER A 79 4.17 4.86 -8.22
CA SER A 79 3.10 4.14 -7.53
C SER A 79 3.68 2.94 -6.78
N CYS A 80 3.14 2.62 -5.61
CA CYS A 80 3.45 1.35 -4.95
C CYS A 80 2.80 0.18 -5.69
N TYR A 81 3.30 -1.05 -5.47
CA TYR A 81 2.79 -2.26 -6.12
C TYR A 81 1.26 -2.39 -6.21
N CYS A 82 0.52 -2.04 -5.13
CA CYS A 82 -0.93 -2.15 -5.11
C CYS A 82 -1.69 -0.93 -5.63
N GLY A 83 -0.99 0.16 -5.96
CA GLY A 83 -1.62 1.41 -6.38
C GLY A 83 -2.16 2.29 -5.25
N LEU A 84 -2.07 1.89 -3.97
CA LEU A 84 -2.62 2.70 -2.86
C LEU A 84 -1.90 4.03 -2.69
N TYR A 85 -0.57 3.99 -2.58
CA TYR A 85 0.29 5.17 -2.44
C TYR A 85 0.96 5.51 -3.75
N VAL A 86 0.89 6.78 -4.13
CA VAL A 86 1.44 7.32 -5.37
C VAL A 86 2.16 8.64 -5.13
N SER A 87 3.01 9.03 -6.07
CA SER A 87 3.64 10.35 -6.09
C SER A 87 2.64 11.41 -6.55
N ARG A 88 2.93 12.69 -6.26
CA ARG A 88 2.15 13.81 -6.80
C ARG A 88 2.20 13.85 -8.33
N ALA A 89 3.36 13.55 -8.92
CA ALA A 89 3.55 13.53 -10.36
C ALA A 89 2.65 12.46 -11.01
N TRP A 90 2.57 11.28 -10.41
CA TRP A 90 1.71 10.19 -10.87
C TRP A 90 0.24 10.59 -10.87
N ASN A 91 -0.26 11.17 -9.77
CA ASN A 91 -1.65 11.64 -9.67
C ASN A 91 -2.00 12.75 -10.68
N ASN A 92 -1.02 13.56 -11.06
CA ASN A 92 -1.18 14.69 -11.98
C ASN A 92 -0.89 14.33 -13.45
N ASP A 93 -0.76 13.04 -13.78
CA ASP A 93 -0.36 12.56 -15.13
C ASP A 93 0.96 13.16 -15.64
N ALA A 94 1.83 13.60 -14.74
CA ALA A 94 3.15 14.17 -15.08
C ALA A 94 4.24 13.08 -15.22
N MET A 95 3.86 11.81 -15.16
CA MET A 95 4.72 10.65 -15.41
C MET A 95 3.88 9.48 -15.94
N ALA A 96 4.52 8.55 -16.66
CA ALA A 96 3.86 7.37 -17.20
C ALA A 96 3.33 6.45 -16.08
N HIS A 97 2.16 5.85 -16.30
CA HIS A 97 1.55 4.88 -15.39
C HIS A 97 1.98 3.47 -15.80
N GLU A 98 3.18 3.08 -15.39
CA GLU A 98 3.77 1.79 -15.77
C GLU A 98 3.41 0.68 -14.78
N TYR A 99 3.60 -0.57 -15.22
CA TYR A 99 3.46 -1.75 -14.38
C TYR A 99 4.55 -1.77 -13.31
N VAL A 100 4.15 -1.95 -12.05
CA VAL A 100 5.07 -2.11 -10.92
C VAL A 100 5.35 -3.60 -10.72
N PRO A 101 6.59 -4.09 -10.96
CA PRO A 101 6.94 -5.49 -10.73
C PRO A 101 6.95 -5.82 -9.23
N GLU A 102 6.72 -7.10 -8.92
CA GLU A 102 6.81 -7.59 -7.55
C GLU A 102 8.27 -7.64 -7.09
N ARG A 103 8.64 -6.78 -6.14
CA ARG A 103 9.98 -6.73 -5.53
C ARG A 103 10.18 -7.69 -4.38
N ARG A 104 9.11 -8.25 -3.83
CA ARG A 104 9.23 -9.23 -2.75
C ARG A 104 9.95 -10.47 -3.29
N PRO A 105 10.99 -11.00 -2.61
CA PRO A 105 11.66 -12.22 -3.05
C PRO A 105 10.72 -13.42 -3.04
N VAL A 106 10.81 -14.29 -4.04
CA VAL A 106 9.98 -15.51 -4.17
C VAL A 106 10.07 -16.39 -2.93
N ALA A 107 11.26 -16.53 -2.33
CA ALA A 107 11.47 -17.31 -1.11
C ALA A 107 10.64 -16.83 0.10
N LYS A 108 10.04 -15.62 0.05
CA LYS A 108 9.15 -15.08 1.09
C LYS A 108 7.66 -15.22 0.74
N MET A 109 7.32 -15.74 -0.43
CA MET A 109 5.93 -15.82 -0.92
C MET A 109 5.21 -17.12 -0.55
N GLY A 110 5.86 -18.03 0.18
CA GLY A 110 5.28 -19.33 0.51
C GLY A 110 5.11 -20.25 -0.70
N LEU A 111 5.87 -19.98 -1.78
CA LEU A 111 6.01 -20.81 -2.98
C LEU A 111 7.29 -21.63 -2.90
#